data_AF-A0A6P0YY88-F1
#
_entry.id   AF-A0A6P0YY88-F1
#
_cell.length_a   1.000
_cell.length_b   1.000
_cell.length_c   1.000
_cell.angle_alpha   90.00
_cell.angle_beta   90.00
_cell.angle_gamma   90.00
#
_symmetry.space_group_name_H-M   'P 1'
#
loop_
_entity.id
_entity.type
_entity.pdbx_description
1 polymer ?
#
loop_
_entity_poly.entity_id
_entity_poly.type
_entity_poly.pdbx_seq_one_letter_code
_entity_poly.pdbx_strand_id
1 'polypeptide(L)'
;MIQKPNFIIIGAMKCATSTLHEQLALQPNIFMSELKEPNFFSNDEEYDKGLESYWPHFTGATPTDLCGESSTHYTKLPTYPLTIERLQRSVPEAKFIYVMRHPINRLV
;
A
#
# COMPACT_ATOMS: atom_id res chain seq x y z
N MET A 1 11.35 -16.40 -5.76
CA MET A 1 11.29 -15.11 -6.47
C MET A 1 10.74 -14.08 -5.51
N ILE A 2 11.19 -12.83 -5.58
CA ILE A 2 10.63 -11.76 -4.75
C ILE A 2 9.30 -11.33 -5.35
N GLN A 3 8.21 -11.49 -4.60
CA GLN A 3 6.88 -11.04 -5.01
C GLN A 3 6.74 -9.55 -4.71
N LYS A 4 6.21 -8.78 -5.68
CA LYS A 4 6.03 -7.33 -5.56
C LYS A 4 4.53 -7.00 -5.60
N PRO A 5 4.09 -5.90 -4.97
CA PRO A 5 2.69 -5.50 -5.05
C PRO A 5 2.31 -5.16 -6.51
N ASN A 6 1.24 -5.78 -6.98
CA ASN A 6 0.59 -5.49 -8.24
C ASN A 6 -0.34 -4.28 -8.13
N PHE A 7 -0.85 -4.00 -6.92
CA PHE A 7 -1.66 -2.83 -6.63
C PHE A 7 -1.41 -2.28 -5.23
N ILE A 8 -1.70 -1.00 -5.04
CA ILE A 8 -1.51 -0.31 -3.77
C ILE A 8 -2.71 0.59 -3.50
N ILE A 9 -3.31 0.43 -2.32
CA ILE A 9 -4.37 1.31 -1.81
C ILE A 9 -3.68 2.49 -1.12
N ILE A 10 -3.53 3.59 -1.87
CA ILE A 10 -2.69 4.75 -1.49
C ILE A 10 -3.43 5.77 -0.60
N GLY A 11 -4.70 5.52 -0.27
CA GLY A 11 -5.52 6.41 0.53
C GLY A 11 -7.02 6.34 0.22
N ALA A 12 -7.83 7.23 0.81
CA ALA A 12 -7.46 8.19 1.86
C ALA A 12 -7.81 7.69 3.27
N MET A 13 -7.18 8.30 4.29
CA MET A 13 -7.54 8.08 5.70
C MET A 13 -9.06 8.29 5.92
N LYS A 14 -9.66 7.44 6.76
CA LYS A 14 -11.08 7.49 7.13
C LYS A 14 -12.05 7.27 5.95
N CYS A 15 -11.57 6.64 4.87
CA CYS A 15 -12.34 6.22 3.70
C CYS A 15 -12.48 4.69 3.60
N ALA A 16 -12.50 3.96 4.72
CA ALA A 16 -12.68 2.50 4.78
C ALA A 16 -11.57 1.65 4.10
N THR A 17 -10.33 2.16 4.04
CA THR A 17 -9.19 1.41 3.49
C THR A 17 -8.86 0.15 4.28
N SER A 18 -9.05 0.14 5.61
CA SER A 18 -8.90 -1.09 6.43
C SER A 18 -9.90 -2.17 6.01
N THR A 19 -11.18 -1.80 5.89
CA THR A 19 -12.24 -2.72 5.46
C THR A 19 -11.96 -3.26 4.06
N LEU A 20 -11.52 -2.41 3.13
CA LEU A 20 -11.14 -2.85 1.79
C LEU A 20 -9.95 -3.82 1.82
N HIS A 21 -8.91 -3.53 2.62
CA HIS A 21 -7.77 -4.44 2.81
C HIS A 21 -8.23 -5.81 3.31
N GLU A 22 -9.02 -5.84 4.39
CA GLU A 22 -9.52 -7.10 4.98
C GLU A 22 -10.38 -7.88 3.99
N GLN A 23 -11.28 -7.21 3.27
CA GLN A 23 -12.13 -7.87 2.28
C GLN A 23 -11.33 -8.45 1.10
N LEU A 24 -10.29 -7.74 0.64
CA LEU A 24 -9.40 -8.22 -0.41
C LEU A 24 -8.55 -9.41 0.06
N ALA A 25 -8.05 -9.38 1.30
CA ALA A 25 -7.29 -10.48 1.88
C ALA A 25 -8.10 -11.79 2.01
N LEU A 26 -9.44 -11.70 2.02
CA LEU A 26 -10.34 -12.85 2.03
C LEU A 26 -10.63 -13.42 0.64
N GLN A 27 -10.24 -12.74 -0.45
CA GLN A 27 -10.54 -13.21 -1.80
C GLN A 27 -9.53 -14.28 -2.24
N PRO A 28 -9.98 -15.30 -3.00
CA PRO A 28 -9.06 -16.22 -3.64
C PRO A 28 -8.14 -15.45 -4.60
N ASN A 29 -6.87 -15.86 -4.65
CA ASN A 29 -5.83 -15.29 -5.52
C ASN A 29 -5.45 -13.82 -5.26
N ILE A 30 -5.79 -13.29 -4.08
CA ILE A 30 -5.28 -11.99 -3.62
C ILE A 30 -4.47 -12.22 -2.36
N PHE A 31 -3.26 -11.66 -2.34
CA PHE A 31 -2.41 -11.64 -1.16
C PHE A 31 -2.20 -10.20 -0.72
N MET A 32 -2.72 -9.83 0.44
CA MET A 32 -2.44 -8.52 1.02
C MET A 32 -1.17 -8.56 1.87
N SER A 33 -0.41 -7.47 1.90
CA SER A 33 0.80 -7.34 2.70
C SER A 33 0.55 -7.72 4.16
N GLU A 34 1.38 -8.60 4.73
CA GLU A 34 1.19 -9.11 6.10
C GLU A 34 1.14 -7.98 7.13
N LEU A 35 2.04 -6.99 6.96
CA LEU A 35 1.94 -5.73 7.67
C LEU A 35 0.98 -4.82 6.91
N LYS A 36 -0.13 -4.46 7.56
CA LYS A 36 -1.02 -3.40 7.07
C LYS A 36 -0.43 -2.04 7.39
N GLU A 37 -0.50 -1.11 6.41
CA GLU A 37 0.09 0.22 6.49
C GLU A 37 1.60 0.20 6.78
N PRO A 38 2.41 -0.48 5.94
CA PRO A 38 3.87 -0.44 6.09
C PRO A 38 4.42 0.98 5.96
N ASN A 39 3.70 1.88 5.26
CA ASN A 39 4.06 3.28 5.07
C ASN A 39 5.47 3.50 4.50
N PHE A 40 6.04 2.46 3.89
CA PHE A 40 7.45 2.36 3.48
C PHE A 40 7.83 3.44 2.48
N PHE A 41 6.97 3.73 1.50
CA PHE A 41 7.28 4.76 0.50
C PHE A 41 7.06 6.19 1.01
N SER A 42 6.37 6.38 2.14
CA SER A 42 6.11 7.71 2.71
C SER A 42 7.04 8.10 3.85
N ASN A 43 7.37 7.19 4.76
CA ASN A 43 8.22 7.50 5.90
C ASN A 43 9.69 7.33 5.50
N ASP A 44 10.50 8.36 5.71
CA ASP A 44 11.93 8.36 5.39
C ASP A 44 12.67 7.28 6.19
N GLU A 45 12.37 7.12 7.48
CA GLU A 45 13.01 6.12 8.34
C GLU A 45 12.71 4.68 7.88
N GLU A 46 11.50 4.43 7.37
CA GLU A 46 11.16 3.12 6.81
C GLU A 46 11.82 2.90 5.46
N TYR A 47 11.82 3.93 4.60
CA TYR A 47 12.44 3.84 3.28
C TYR A 47 13.96 3.60 3.35
N ASP A 48 14.63 4.23 4.32
CA ASP A 48 16.07 4.15 4.54
C ASP A 48 16.53 2.75 5.01
N LYS A 49 15.63 1.92 5.54
CA LYS A 49 15.90 0.50 5.81
C LYS A 49 16.08 -0.32 4.52
N GLY A 50 15.70 0.24 3.38
CA GLY A 50 15.87 -0.35 2.07
C GLY A 50 14.77 -1.34 1.70
N LEU A 51 14.69 -1.68 0.41
CA LEU A 51 13.62 -2.52 -0.12
C LEU A 51 13.64 -3.95 0.45
N GLU A 52 14.80 -4.41 0.93
CA GLU A 52 14.98 -5.69 1.64
C GLU A 52 14.11 -5.79 2.90
N SER A 53 13.77 -4.65 3.54
CA SER A 53 12.84 -4.65 4.68
C SER A 53 11.37 -4.65 4.27
N TYR A 54 11.07 -4.29 3.02
CA TYR A 54 9.69 -4.13 2.52
C TYR A 54 9.18 -5.39 1.81
N TRP A 55 10.01 -6.00 0.96
CA TRP A 55 9.63 -7.20 0.20
C TRP A 55 9.16 -8.40 1.04
N PRO A 56 9.70 -8.65 2.25
CA PRO A 56 9.28 -9.76 3.08
C PRO A 56 7.77 -9.77 3.41
N HIS A 57 7.11 -8.62 3.37
CA HIS A 57 5.66 -8.51 3.60
C HIS A 57 4.78 -9.24 2.57
N PHE A 58 5.36 -9.80 1.50
CA PHE A 58 4.67 -10.54 0.45
C PHE A 58 5.11 -12.01 0.34
N THR A 59 5.90 -12.52 1.30
CA THR A 59 6.52 -13.86 1.19
C THR A 59 5.53 -15.02 1.28
N GLY A 60 4.35 -14.81 1.88
CA GLY A 60 3.27 -15.80 1.90
C GLY A 60 2.49 -15.94 0.58
N ALA A 61 2.74 -15.07 -0.41
CA ALA A 61 2.04 -15.09 -1.68
C ALA A 61 2.49 -16.26 -2.57
N THR A 62 1.54 -16.87 -3.26
CA THR A 62 1.83 -17.81 -4.33
C THR A 62 2.12 -17.08 -5.64
N PRO A 63 2.80 -17.71 -6.63
CA PRO A 63 3.12 -17.05 -7.90
C PRO A 63 1.92 -16.56 -8.71
N THR A 64 0.72 -17.09 -8.44
CA THR A 64 -0.52 -16.72 -9.13
C THR A 64 -1.29 -15.60 -8.43
N ASP A 65 -0.89 -15.19 -7.23
CA ASP A 65 -1.63 -14.21 -6.46
C ASP A 65 -1.35 -12.78 -6.93
N LEU A 66 -2.39 -11.96 -6.93
CA LEU A 66 -2.26 -10.52 -7.04
C LEU A 66 -1.90 -9.96 -5.66
N CYS A 67 -0.71 -9.40 -5.56
CA CYS A 67 -0.21 -8.83 -4.32
C CYS A 67 -0.69 -7.38 -4.14
N GLY A 68 -1.19 -7.06 -2.96
CA GLY A 68 -1.73 -5.76 -2.60
C GLY A 68 -1.10 -5.19 -1.35
N GLU A 69 -0.94 -3.88 -1.29
CA GLU A 69 -0.55 -3.14 -0.08
C GLU A 69 -1.56 -2.02 0.20
N SER A 70 -1.64 -1.55 1.44
CA SER A 70 -2.49 -0.40 1.79
C SER A 70 -1.81 0.50 2.81
N SER A 71 -1.51 1.74 2.41
CA SER A 71 -0.95 2.80 3.26
C SER A 71 -1.59 4.12 2.92
N THR A 72 -2.34 4.68 3.87
CA THR A 72 -3.11 5.90 3.64
C THR A 72 -2.25 7.17 3.63
N HIS A 73 -1.01 7.08 4.10
CA HIS A 73 -0.05 8.19 4.11
C HIS A 73 0.44 8.58 2.71
N TYR A 74 0.29 7.71 1.71
CA TYR A 74 0.88 7.91 0.39
C TYR A 74 0.30 9.08 -0.43
N THR A 75 -0.80 9.65 0.05
CA THR A 75 -1.49 10.79 -0.58
C THR A 75 -1.49 12.06 0.29
N LYS A 76 -0.64 12.10 1.33
CA LYS A 76 -0.58 13.19 2.32
C LYS A 76 0.46 14.26 1.93
N LEU A 77 0.30 14.88 0.77
CA LEU A 77 1.05 16.08 0.44
C LEU A 77 0.59 17.26 1.32
N PRO A 78 1.50 18.18 1.72
CA PRO A 78 2.94 18.18 1.46
C PRO A 78 3.78 17.41 2.50
N THR A 79 3.16 16.71 3.46
CA THR A 79 3.87 16.02 4.57
C THR A 79 4.83 14.93 4.09
N TYR A 80 4.46 14.14 3.07
CA TYR A 80 5.30 13.09 2.49
C TYR A 80 5.51 13.34 0.98
N PRO A 81 6.43 14.26 0.61
CA PRO A 81 6.58 14.70 -0.78
C PRO A 81 7.22 13.65 -1.70
N LEU A 82 8.01 12.73 -1.15
CA LEU A 82 8.80 11.76 -1.92
C LEU A 82 8.02 10.48 -2.27
N THR A 83 6.78 10.33 -1.80
CA THR A 83 6.07 9.04 -1.88
C THR A 83 5.86 8.55 -3.31
N ILE A 84 5.36 9.42 -4.19
CA ILE A 84 5.06 9.03 -5.58
C ILE A 84 6.35 8.68 -6.33
N GLU A 85 7.43 9.45 -6.14
CA GLU A 85 8.73 9.16 -6.76
C GLU A 85 9.26 7.79 -6.32
N ARG A 86 9.23 7.50 -5.02
CA ARG A 86 9.68 6.23 -4.45
C ARG A 86 8.85 5.05 -4.93
N LEU A 87 7.53 5.21 -5.05
CA LEU A 87 6.62 4.20 -5.61
C LEU A 87 6.94 3.92 -7.08
N GLN A 88 7.03 4.96 -7.92
CA GLN A 88 7.31 4.81 -9.34
C GLN A 88 8.68 4.18 -9.60
N ARG A 89 9.68 4.48 -8.77
CA ARG A 89 11.02 3.86 -8.88
C ARG A 89 11.02 2.37 -8.58
N SER A 90 10.25 1.94 -7.58
CA SER A 90 10.34 0.57 -7.05
C SER A 90 9.31 -0.39 -7.65
N VAL A 91 8.12 0.12 -7.97
CA VAL A 91 6.95 -0.65 -8.44
C VAL A 91 6.21 0.11 -9.56
N PRO A 92 6.87 0.44 -10.68
CA PRO A 92 6.32 1.30 -11.74
C PRO A 92 5.01 0.78 -12.36
N GLU A 93 4.82 -0.54 -12.36
CA GLU A 93 3.64 -1.20 -12.96
C GLU A 93 2.46 -1.33 -11.99
N ALA A 94 2.65 -1.01 -10.71
CA ALA A 94 1.60 -1.18 -9.70
C ALA A 94 0.41 -0.25 -10.00
N LYS A 95 -0.80 -0.81 -9.91
CA LYS A 95 -2.03 -0.02 -10.02
C LYS A 95 -2.35 0.67 -8.70
N PHE A 96 -2.74 1.93 -8.76
CA PHE A 96 -3.14 2.68 -7.56
C PHE A 96 -4.66 2.66 -7.40
N ILE A 97 -5.09 2.34 -6.18
CA ILE A 97 -6.49 2.41 -5.76
C ILE A 97 -6.59 3.56 -4.76
N TYR A 98 -7.47 4.51 -5.05
CA TYR A 98 -7.73 5.65 -4.16
C TYR A 98 -9.21 5.66 -3.77
N VAL A 99 -9.48 5.45 -2.49
CA VAL A 99 -10.83 5.41 -1.94
C VAL A 99 -11.19 6.77 -1.37
N MET A 100 -12.32 7.30 -1.84
CA MET A 100 -12.83 8.59 -1.42
C MET A 100 -14.13 8.44 -0.65
N ARG A 101 -14.30 9.31 0.34
CA ARG A 101 -15.55 9.54 1.08
C ARG A 101 -15.87 11.02 1.02
N HIS A 102 -17.13 11.37 1.20
CA HIS A 102 -17.56 12.77 1.33
C HIS A 102 -16.60 13.54 2.27
N PRO A 103 -16.02 14.67 1.83
CA PRO A 103 -14.89 15.29 2.51
C PRO A 103 -15.21 15.75 3.93
N ILE A 104 -16.45 16.15 4.20
CA ILE A 104 -16.90 16.52 5.55
C ILE A 104 -17.07 15.27 6.44
N ASN A 105 -17.57 14.16 5.87
CA ASN A 105 -17.92 12.98 6.66
C ASN A 105 -16.68 12.19 7.10
N ARG A 106 -15.54 12.38 6.42
CA ARG A 106 -14.27 11.73 6.79
C ARG A 106 -13.48 12.47 7.88
N LEU A 107 -13.96 13.64 8.33
CA LEU A 107 -13.31 14.42 9.41
C LEU A 107 -13.59 13.85 10.81
N VAL A 108 -14.63 13.02 10.94
CA VAL A 108 -15.07 12.39 12.20
C VAL A 108 -14.70 10.91 12.24
#